data_AF-A0A968WPA9-F1
#
_entry.id   AF-A0A968WPA9-F1
#
_cell.length_a   1.000
_cell.length_b   1.000
_cell.length_c   1.000
_cell.angle_alpha   90.00
_cell.angle_beta   90.00
_cell.angle_gamma   90.00
#
_symmetry.space_group_name_H-M   'P 1'
#
loop_
_entity.id
_entity.type
_entity.pdbx_description
1 polymer ?
#
loop_
_entity_poly.entity_id
_entity_poly.type
_entity_poly.pdbx_seq_one_letter_code
_entity_poly.pdbx_strand_id
1 'polypeptide(L)'
;MEKGWKTYWRVPGDSGIPPQFDWTGSEKVAGIEVLYPVPKRYNDTSGESLSYKDEVVFPLNVTTSASPAKLSLGMFFGVCDVVCIPAQAKIELVQPMASGAPGDVTLLERWSARVPKKVSNDGPVKSARFDKAAGKLVLTIDGAFDDVFVESGTSAFFRKPEISGGVARIAISGLADLSKLDGQTLTVTLAQAESGLEQQVRLA
;
A
#
# COMPACT_ATOMS: atom_id res chain seq x y z
N MET A 1 12.49 -9.76 -8.91
CA MET A 1 11.83 -10.06 -10.20
C MET A 1 12.85 -9.80 -11.30
N GLU A 2 12.63 -10.31 -12.51
CA GLU A 2 13.46 -9.90 -13.65
C GLU A 2 13.36 -8.39 -13.87
N LYS A 3 14.42 -7.78 -14.39
CA LYS A 3 14.46 -6.34 -14.65
C LYS A 3 13.35 -5.97 -15.63
N GLY A 4 12.56 -4.95 -15.30
CA GLY A 4 11.41 -4.51 -16.09
C GLY A 4 10.07 -4.92 -15.48
N TRP A 5 10.03 -6.07 -14.80
CA TRP A 5 8.80 -6.63 -14.24
C TRP A 5 8.37 -5.91 -12.97
N LYS A 6 7.07 -5.94 -12.72
CA LYS A 6 6.43 -5.28 -11.58
C LYS A 6 5.50 -6.22 -10.84
N THR A 7 5.29 -5.96 -9.55
CA THR A 7 4.19 -6.49 -8.74
C THR A 7 3.44 -5.33 -8.09
N TYR A 8 2.25 -5.58 -7.57
CA TYR A 8 1.32 -4.53 -7.18
C TYR A 8 1.39 -4.13 -5.72
N TRP A 9 0.98 -2.90 -5.46
CA TRP A 9 0.57 -2.46 -4.13
C TRP A 9 -0.76 -3.09 -3.73
N ARG A 10 -1.15 -2.96 -2.47
CA ARG A 10 -2.44 -3.45 -1.94
C ARG A 10 -3.66 -2.87 -2.67
N VAL A 11 -3.54 -1.65 -3.20
CA VAL A 11 -4.47 -1.09 -4.19
C VAL A 11 -3.74 -0.99 -5.52
N PRO A 12 -4.09 -1.80 -6.54
CA PRO A 12 -3.25 -1.95 -7.73
C PRO A 12 -3.39 -0.81 -8.74
N GLY A 13 -4.45 -0.01 -8.68
CA GLY A 13 -4.81 0.99 -9.69
C GLY A 13 -5.91 0.50 -10.64
N ASP A 14 -5.90 0.97 -11.89
CA ASP A 14 -6.89 0.63 -12.92
C ASP A 14 -6.87 -0.86 -13.30
N SER A 15 -5.67 -1.43 -13.26
CA SER A 15 -5.42 -2.81 -13.62
C SER A 15 -4.33 -3.38 -12.72
N GLY A 16 -4.49 -4.65 -12.39
CA GLY A 16 -3.52 -5.38 -11.59
C GLY A 16 -4.16 -6.37 -10.63
N ILE A 17 -3.31 -7.26 -10.11
CA ILE A 17 -3.69 -8.29 -9.16
C ILE A 17 -2.89 -8.02 -7.89
N PRO A 18 -3.50 -7.38 -6.87
CA PRO A 18 -2.79 -7.05 -5.64
C PRO A 18 -2.39 -8.34 -4.93
N PRO A 19 -1.30 -8.32 -4.14
CA PRO A 19 -0.91 -9.49 -3.37
C PRO A 19 -1.96 -9.79 -2.30
N GLN A 20 -2.43 -11.03 -2.30
CA GLN A 20 -3.32 -11.61 -1.31
C GLN A 20 -2.51 -12.56 -0.43
N PHE A 21 -2.60 -12.37 0.88
CA PHE A 21 -1.87 -13.16 1.88
C PHE A 21 -2.87 -14.00 2.67
N ASP A 22 -2.67 -15.31 2.68
CA ASP A 22 -3.41 -16.29 3.45
C ASP A 22 -2.50 -16.87 4.53
N TRP A 23 -2.92 -16.69 5.77
CA TRP A 23 -2.17 -17.13 6.96
C TRP A 23 -2.85 -18.28 7.71
N THR A 24 -3.93 -18.84 7.15
CA THR A 24 -4.81 -19.81 7.84
C THR A 24 -4.08 -21.07 8.32
N GLY A 25 -2.96 -21.44 7.70
CA GLY A 25 -2.12 -22.56 8.12
C GLY A 25 -1.16 -22.26 9.29
N SER A 26 -1.19 -21.07 9.86
CA SER A 26 -0.31 -20.66 10.97
C SER A 26 -0.82 -21.21 12.31
N GLU A 27 0.11 -21.61 13.18
CA GLU A 27 -0.20 -22.14 14.52
C GLU A 27 0.49 -21.32 15.60
N LYS A 28 -0.23 -21.03 16.68
CA LYS A 28 0.26 -20.24 17.82
C LYS A 28 0.75 -18.83 17.43
N VAL A 29 0.13 -18.26 16.40
CA VAL A 29 0.29 -16.87 15.96
C VAL A 29 -0.96 -16.08 16.37
N ALA A 30 -0.77 -14.98 17.09
CA ALA A 30 -1.84 -14.11 17.57
C ALA A 30 -2.19 -12.98 16.60
N GLY A 31 -1.25 -12.57 15.75
CA GLY A 31 -1.46 -11.51 14.78
C GLY A 31 -0.34 -11.41 13.77
N ILE A 32 -0.70 -11.02 12.54
CA ILE A 32 0.23 -10.76 11.44
C ILE A 32 -0.21 -9.48 10.78
N GLU A 33 0.71 -8.53 10.64
CA GLU A 33 0.52 -7.31 9.87
C GLU A 33 1.55 -7.30 8.74
N VAL A 34 1.06 -7.21 7.50
CA VAL A 34 1.90 -7.00 6.33
C VAL A 34 2.14 -5.50 6.19
N LEU A 35 3.39 -5.09 6.26
CA LEU A 35 3.81 -3.72 6.04
C LEU A 35 4.13 -3.51 4.56
N TYR A 36 3.56 -2.46 3.98
CA TYR A 36 3.74 -2.13 2.58
C TYR A 36 4.64 -0.91 2.45
N PRO A 37 5.79 -1.03 1.77
CA PRO A 37 6.54 0.12 1.31
C PRO A 37 5.68 1.09 0.48
N VAL A 38 6.08 2.35 0.40
CA VAL A 38 5.40 3.32 -0.48
C VAL A 38 5.52 2.86 -1.95
N PRO A 39 4.40 2.79 -2.70
CA PRO A 39 4.42 2.35 -4.09
C PRO A 39 4.88 3.46 -5.04
N LYS A 40 5.07 3.11 -6.32
CA LYS A 40 5.24 4.10 -7.40
C LYS A 40 4.09 3.99 -8.38
N ARG A 41 3.74 5.12 -9.01
CA ARG A 41 2.78 5.16 -10.11
C ARG A 41 3.46 4.80 -11.42
N TYR A 42 2.84 3.92 -12.19
CA TYR A 42 3.24 3.65 -13.57
C TYR A 42 2.02 3.77 -14.47
N ASN A 43 2.21 4.43 -15.61
CA ASN A 43 1.18 4.56 -16.64
C ASN A 43 1.60 3.73 -17.85
N ASP A 44 0.70 2.88 -18.32
CA ASP A 44 0.84 2.14 -19.57
C ASP A 44 -0.50 2.06 -20.31
N THR A 45 -0.57 1.23 -21.34
CA THR A 45 -1.79 1.06 -22.16
C THR A 45 -2.99 0.54 -21.38
N SER A 46 -2.77 -0.05 -20.20
CA SER A 46 -3.79 -0.59 -19.31
C SER A 46 -4.25 0.39 -18.24
N GLY A 47 -3.69 1.61 -18.23
CA GLY A 47 -4.01 2.67 -17.28
C GLY A 47 -2.91 2.96 -16.27
N GLU A 48 -3.30 3.58 -15.16
CA GLU A 48 -2.43 3.87 -14.03
C GLU A 48 -2.41 2.71 -13.05
N SER A 49 -1.21 2.21 -12.70
CA SER A 49 -1.01 1.21 -11.66
C SER A 49 -0.15 1.74 -10.52
N LEU A 50 -0.41 1.24 -9.32
CA LEU A 50 0.42 1.45 -8.13
C LEU A 50 1.20 0.16 -7.89
N SER A 51 2.50 0.21 -8.15
CA SER A 51 3.31 -1.00 -8.22
C SER A 51 4.76 -0.78 -7.78
N TYR A 52 5.46 -1.91 -7.62
CA TYR A 52 6.88 -2.01 -7.35
C TYR A 52 7.57 -2.67 -8.53
N LYS A 53 8.63 -2.06 -9.03
CA LYS A 53 9.39 -2.55 -10.17
C LYS A 53 10.69 -3.19 -9.71
N ASP A 54 11.09 -4.28 -10.37
CA ASP A 54 12.31 -5.05 -10.16
C ASP A 54 12.38 -5.80 -8.81
N GLU A 55 12.11 -5.13 -7.68
CA GLU A 55 12.19 -5.70 -6.34
C GLU A 55 11.14 -5.07 -5.40
N VAL A 56 10.60 -5.88 -4.49
CA VAL A 56 9.93 -5.42 -3.27
C VAL A 56 10.15 -6.46 -2.17
N VAL A 57 10.31 -5.99 -0.94
CA VAL A 57 10.20 -6.81 0.27
C VAL A 57 9.08 -6.22 1.12
N PHE A 58 8.15 -7.07 1.55
CA PHE A 58 7.08 -6.71 2.47
C PHE A 58 7.49 -7.14 3.89
N PRO A 59 7.88 -6.21 4.78
CA PRO A 59 8.14 -6.55 6.17
C PRO A 59 6.88 -7.07 6.85
N LEU A 60 7.05 -7.97 7.81
CA LEU A 60 5.94 -8.54 8.57
C LEU A 60 6.15 -8.23 10.06
N ASN A 61 5.13 -7.68 10.71
CA ASN A 61 5.04 -7.71 12.16
C ASN A 61 4.26 -8.96 12.56
N VAL A 62 4.91 -9.88 13.28
CA VAL A 62 4.31 -11.15 13.71
C VAL A 62 4.29 -11.20 15.23
N THR A 63 3.11 -11.38 15.80
CA THR A 63 2.91 -11.58 17.24
C THR A 63 2.58 -13.03 17.51
N THR A 64 3.41 -13.73 18.28
CA THR A 64 3.20 -15.15 18.64
C THR A 64 2.45 -15.29 19.96
N SER A 65 1.52 -16.23 20.08
CA SER A 65 0.81 -16.54 21.34
C SER A 65 1.51 -17.61 22.18
N ALA A 66 2.28 -18.51 21.56
CA ALA A 66 3.04 -19.54 22.25
C ALA A 66 4.24 -20.01 21.41
N SER A 67 5.17 -20.74 22.03
CA SER A 67 6.36 -21.30 21.37
C SER A 67 6.33 -22.84 21.40
N PRO A 68 6.84 -23.53 20.34
CA PRO A 68 7.23 -22.95 19.06
C PRO A 68 6.00 -22.57 18.23
N ALA A 69 6.02 -21.38 17.62
CA ALA A 69 5.02 -20.96 16.64
C ALA A 69 5.37 -21.44 15.22
N LYS A 70 4.34 -21.65 14.40
CA LYS A 70 4.46 -21.94 12.97
C LYS A 70 3.79 -20.81 12.19
N LEU A 71 4.53 -20.19 11.29
CA LEU A 71 4.03 -19.26 10.29
C LEU A 71 3.87 -20.01 8.97
N SER A 72 2.67 -19.99 8.39
CA SER A 72 2.37 -20.58 7.09
C SER A 72 1.75 -19.50 6.21
N LEU A 73 2.43 -19.18 5.10
CA LEU A 73 2.00 -18.20 4.12
C LEU A 73 1.56 -18.91 2.84
N GLY A 74 0.29 -18.71 2.45
CA GLY A 74 -0.14 -18.80 1.06
C GLY A 74 -0.21 -17.40 0.46
N MET A 75 0.37 -17.19 -0.72
CA MET A 75 0.34 -15.89 -1.40
C MET A 75 -0.14 -16.04 -2.83
N PHE A 76 -1.06 -15.18 -3.26
CA PHE A 76 -1.51 -15.04 -4.64
C PHE A 76 -1.30 -13.59 -5.09
N PHE A 77 -0.64 -13.36 -6.23
CA PHE A 77 -0.27 -12.01 -6.67
C PHE A 77 -0.04 -11.96 -8.17
N GLY A 78 -0.13 -10.78 -8.78
CA GLY A 78 0.24 -10.56 -10.18
C GLY A 78 1.69 -10.14 -10.34
N VAL A 79 2.35 -10.67 -11.36
CA VAL A 79 3.63 -10.14 -11.87
C VAL A 79 3.41 -9.70 -13.31
N CYS A 80 3.76 -8.46 -13.65
CA CYS A 80 3.47 -7.89 -14.96
C CYS A 80 4.69 -7.23 -15.58
N ASP A 81 4.88 -7.50 -16.87
CA ASP A 81 5.64 -6.66 -17.78
C ASP A 81 4.67 -6.12 -18.84
N VAL A 82 4.59 -6.75 -20.02
CA VAL A 82 3.56 -6.45 -21.04
C VAL A 82 2.22 -7.09 -20.70
N VAL A 83 2.23 -8.30 -20.13
CA VAL A 83 1.04 -9.05 -19.73
C VAL A 83 1.13 -9.39 -18.26
N CYS A 84 -0.01 -9.37 -17.59
CA CYS A 84 -0.11 -9.76 -16.20
C CYS A 84 -0.30 -11.26 -16.01
N ILE A 85 0.63 -11.87 -15.28
CA ILE A 85 0.64 -13.30 -14.98
C ILE A 85 0.34 -13.49 -13.50
N PRO A 86 -0.75 -14.19 -13.14
CA PRO A 86 -0.99 -14.60 -11.76
C PRO A 86 0.06 -15.62 -11.30
N ALA A 87 0.60 -15.41 -10.10
CA ALA A 87 1.58 -16.26 -9.46
C ALA A 87 1.09 -16.68 -8.06
N GLN A 88 1.60 -17.81 -7.59
CA GLN A 88 1.33 -18.32 -6.25
C GLN A 88 2.65 -18.69 -5.56
N ALA A 89 2.72 -18.47 -4.26
CA ALA A 89 3.82 -18.92 -3.41
C ALA A 89 3.27 -19.54 -2.13
N LYS A 90 3.97 -20.56 -1.62
CA LYS A 90 3.71 -21.16 -0.30
C LYS A 90 5.02 -21.24 0.47
N ILE A 91 5.03 -20.69 1.68
CA ILE A 91 6.22 -20.60 2.52
C ILE A 91 5.85 -20.97 3.95
N GLU A 92 6.65 -21.79 4.60
CA GLU A 92 6.48 -22.13 6.01
C GLU A 92 7.74 -21.81 6.81
N LEU A 93 7.56 -21.34 8.05
CA LEU A 93 8.63 -21.03 8.99
C LEU A 93 8.22 -21.45 10.40
N VAL A 94 9.06 -22.21 11.09
CA VAL A 94 8.80 -22.74 12.43
C VAL A 94 9.85 -22.20 13.42
N GLN A 95 9.42 -21.79 14.61
CA GLN A 95 10.32 -21.36 15.68
C GLN A 95 11.07 -22.54 16.33
N PRO A 96 12.31 -22.33 16.83
CA PRO A 96 13.08 -21.09 16.77
C PRO A 96 13.53 -20.80 15.34
N MET A 97 13.34 -19.55 14.89
CA MET A 97 13.81 -19.14 13.57
C MET A 97 15.33 -19.08 13.61
N ALA A 98 15.99 -19.66 12.61
CA ALA A 98 17.42 -19.38 12.42
C ALA A 98 17.59 -17.86 12.28
N SER A 99 18.64 -17.31 12.87
CA SER A 99 19.02 -15.93 12.59
C SER A 99 19.18 -15.78 11.07
N GLY A 100 18.50 -14.79 10.48
CA GLY A 100 18.65 -14.51 9.06
C GLY A 100 20.12 -14.24 8.71
N ALA A 101 20.53 -14.51 7.47
CA ALA A 101 21.87 -14.13 7.05
C ALA A 101 22.03 -12.60 7.23
N PRO A 102 23.23 -12.07 7.50
CA PRO A 102 23.41 -10.62 7.63
C PRO A 102 22.84 -9.81 6.45
N GLY A 103 22.92 -10.37 5.24
CA GLY A 103 22.30 -9.79 4.04
C GLY A 103 20.78 -9.67 4.10
N ASP A 104 20.09 -10.63 4.71
CA ASP A 104 18.62 -10.61 4.87
C ASP A 104 18.19 -9.53 5.86
N VAL A 105 18.97 -9.34 6.94
CA VAL A 105 18.74 -8.27 7.93
C VAL A 105 18.87 -6.90 7.27
N THR A 106 19.97 -6.67 6.55
CA THR A 106 20.17 -5.40 5.82
C THR A 106 19.09 -5.16 4.76
N LEU A 107 18.67 -6.21 4.05
CA LEU A 107 17.59 -6.12 3.07
C LEU A 107 16.25 -5.74 3.74
N LEU A 108 15.92 -6.38 4.86
CA LEU A 108 14.71 -6.09 5.63
C LEU A 108 14.73 -4.66 6.18
N GLU A 109 15.83 -4.20 6.76
CA GLU A 109 15.98 -2.83 7.26
C GLU A 109 15.79 -1.79 6.16
N ARG A 110 16.41 -2.00 4.99
CA ARG A 110 16.26 -1.12 3.81
C ARG A 110 14.80 -0.96 3.39
N TRP A 111 14.05 -2.06 3.32
CA TRP A 111 12.66 -2.02 2.89
C TRP A 111 11.71 -1.56 4.01
N SER A 112 12.05 -1.82 5.27
CA SER A 112 11.31 -1.31 6.42
C SER A 112 11.38 0.22 6.52
N ALA A 113 12.51 0.83 6.14
CA ALA A 113 12.65 2.29 6.06
C ALA A 113 11.77 2.94 4.98
N ARG A 114 11.24 2.16 4.03
CA ARG A 114 10.33 2.62 2.96
C ARG A 114 8.85 2.46 3.30
N VAL A 115 8.54 1.79 4.41
CA VAL A 115 7.16 1.68 4.91
C VAL A 115 6.74 3.05 5.45
N PRO A 116 5.57 3.58 5.04
CA PRO A 116 5.12 4.87 5.54
C PRO A 116 4.84 4.79 7.04
N LYS A 117 5.29 5.79 7.78
CA LYS A 117 5.07 5.85 9.24
C LYS A 117 3.63 6.29 9.51
N LYS A 118 2.90 5.49 10.30
CA LYS A 118 1.56 5.86 10.75
C LYS A 118 1.65 7.07 11.68
N VAL A 119 0.82 8.08 11.42
CA VAL A 119 0.71 9.29 12.24
C VAL A 119 -0.71 9.48 12.76
N SER A 120 -0.83 10.18 13.88
CA SER A 120 -2.12 10.51 14.50
C SER A 120 -2.87 11.59 13.70
N ASN A 121 -4.07 11.93 14.18
CA ASN A 121 -4.96 12.92 13.54
C ASN A 121 -4.34 14.32 13.39
N ASP A 122 -3.31 14.66 14.17
CA ASP A 122 -2.59 15.94 14.07
C ASP A 122 -1.52 15.96 12.96
N GLY A 123 -1.47 14.90 12.17
CA GLY A 123 -0.57 14.74 11.05
C GLY A 123 -0.71 15.80 9.95
N PRO A 124 0.07 15.67 8.87
CA PRO A 124 0.12 16.63 7.77
C PRO A 124 -1.21 16.81 7.03
N VAL A 125 -2.11 15.82 6.97
CA VAL A 125 -3.42 15.99 6.33
C VAL A 125 -4.34 16.77 7.27
N LYS A 126 -4.62 18.03 6.94
CA LYS A 126 -5.42 18.94 7.79
C LYS A 126 -6.91 18.87 7.50
N SER A 127 -7.29 18.54 6.28
CA SER A 127 -8.69 18.29 5.92
C SER A 127 -8.82 17.46 4.65
N ALA A 128 -9.94 16.77 4.54
CA ALA A 128 -10.36 16.05 3.33
C ALA A 128 -11.81 16.43 3.02
N ARG A 129 -12.07 16.90 1.81
CA ARG A 129 -13.42 17.20 1.32
C ARG A 129 -13.61 16.71 -0.10
N PHE A 130 -14.85 16.39 -0.44
CA PHE A 130 -15.20 16.06 -1.81
C PHE A 130 -15.75 17.28 -2.55
N ASP A 131 -15.09 17.66 -3.64
CA ASP A 131 -15.57 18.68 -4.57
C ASP A 131 -16.52 18.05 -5.60
N LYS A 132 -17.81 18.03 -5.27
CA LYS A 132 -18.85 17.37 -6.08
C LYS A 132 -18.94 17.93 -7.50
N ALA A 133 -18.72 19.23 -7.67
CA ALA A 133 -18.77 19.88 -8.98
C ALA A 133 -17.59 19.47 -9.86
N ALA A 134 -16.39 19.38 -9.28
CA ALA A 134 -15.18 18.98 -10.01
C ALA A 134 -14.98 17.46 -10.08
N GLY A 135 -15.70 16.66 -9.29
CA GLY A 135 -15.46 15.23 -9.16
C GLY A 135 -14.09 14.90 -8.57
N LYS A 136 -13.55 15.78 -7.71
CA LYS A 136 -12.21 15.64 -7.13
C LYS A 136 -12.25 15.54 -5.61
N LEU A 137 -11.43 14.66 -5.04
CA LEU A 137 -11.04 14.75 -3.64
C LEU A 137 -10.07 15.91 -3.49
N VAL A 138 -10.30 16.75 -2.48
CA VAL A 138 -9.43 17.88 -2.14
C VAL A 138 -8.89 17.67 -0.74
N LEU A 139 -7.58 17.58 -0.63
CA LEU A 139 -6.86 17.49 0.63
C LEU A 139 -6.11 18.79 0.88
N THR A 140 -6.23 19.33 2.09
CA THR A 140 -5.28 20.33 2.58
C THR A 140 -4.18 19.60 3.33
N ILE A 141 -2.93 19.81 2.92
CA ILE A 141 -1.74 19.13 3.44
C ILE A 141 -0.70 20.16 3.89
N ASP A 142 -0.07 19.88 5.02
CA ASP A 142 1.06 20.64 5.55
C ASP A 142 2.37 19.89 5.26
N GLY A 143 3.32 20.57 4.63
CA GLY A 143 4.57 20.00 4.13
C GLY A 143 4.61 19.79 2.61
N ALA A 144 5.75 19.27 2.13
CA ALA A 144 6.02 19.04 0.72
C ALA A 144 6.14 17.53 0.45
N PHE A 145 5.31 17.02 -0.45
CA PHE A 145 5.23 15.60 -0.80
C PHE A 145 5.23 15.43 -2.31
N ASP A 146 5.83 14.33 -2.77
CA ASP A 146 5.99 14.03 -4.19
C ASP A 146 4.72 13.40 -4.79
N ASP A 147 3.99 12.62 -3.98
CA ASP A 147 2.75 11.95 -4.37
C ASP A 147 1.84 11.75 -3.15
N VAL A 148 0.57 11.45 -3.40
CA VAL A 148 -0.42 11.12 -2.39
C VAL A 148 -1.23 9.93 -2.89
N PHE A 149 -1.20 8.83 -2.14
CA PHE A 149 -2.01 7.65 -2.39
C PHE A 149 -3.16 7.61 -1.40
N VAL A 150 -4.37 7.32 -1.89
CA VAL A 150 -5.58 7.35 -1.07
C VAL A 150 -6.32 6.03 -1.23
N GLU A 151 -6.77 5.50 -0.11
CA GLU A 151 -7.57 4.28 -0.02
C GLU A 151 -8.88 4.60 0.72
N SER A 152 -9.97 3.99 0.27
CA SER A 152 -11.30 4.06 0.88
C SER A 152 -11.88 2.66 1.03
N GLY A 153 -12.99 2.53 1.75
CA GLY A 153 -13.78 1.29 1.80
C GLY A 153 -14.65 1.06 0.56
N THR A 154 -14.30 1.66 -0.59
CA THR A 154 -15.06 1.59 -1.84
C THR A 154 -14.19 1.14 -3.00
N SER A 155 -14.77 1.00 -4.19
CA SER A 155 -14.04 0.79 -5.45
C SER A 155 -13.42 2.06 -6.04
N ALA A 156 -13.44 3.18 -5.31
CA ALA A 156 -12.88 4.43 -5.80
C ALA A 156 -11.37 4.31 -5.97
N PHE A 157 -10.90 4.67 -7.16
CA PHE A 157 -9.49 4.84 -7.45
C PHE A 157 -9.13 6.32 -7.53
N PHE A 158 -8.16 6.71 -6.72
CA PHE A 158 -7.66 8.06 -6.57
C PHE A 158 -6.39 8.26 -7.40
N ARG A 159 -6.50 9.11 -8.42
CA ARG A 159 -5.46 9.37 -9.42
C ARG A 159 -4.25 10.08 -8.83
N LYS A 160 -3.21 10.27 -9.65
CA LYS A 160 -2.11 11.18 -9.30
C LYS A 160 -2.63 12.56 -8.90
N PRO A 161 -2.19 13.13 -7.76
CA PRO A 161 -2.64 14.43 -7.30
C PRO A 161 -2.02 15.58 -8.11
N GLU A 162 -2.79 16.65 -8.30
CA GLU A 162 -2.26 17.99 -8.61
C GLU A 162 -1.99 18.70 -7.27
N ILE A 163 -0.71 18.83 -6.88
CA ILE A 163 -0.31 19.46 -5.62
C ILE A 163 0.16 20.89 -5.87
N SER A 164 -0.50 21.87 -5.24
CA SER A 164 -0.08 23.28 -5.29
C SER A 164 -0.55 24.04 -4.06
N GLY A 165 0.35 24.82 -3.45
CA GLY A 165 0.04 25.68 -2.30
C GLY A 165 -0.53 24.93 -1.09
N GLY A 166 -0.01 23.73 -0.78
CA GLY A 166 -0.51 22.90 0.32
C GLY A 166 -1.88 22.25 0.05
N VAL A 167 -2.33 22.22 -1.21
CA VAL A 167 -3.59 21.59 -1.60
C VAL A 167 -3.32 20.51 -2.64
N ALA A 168 -3.72 19.28 -2.36
CA ALA A 168 -3.73 18.18 -3.31
C ALA A 168 -5.15 18.00 -3.88
N ARG A 169 -5.29 18.10 -5.20
CA ARG A 169 -6.55 17.84 -5.92
C ARG A 169 -6.44 16.53 -6.67
N ILE A 170 -7.36 15.62 -6.40
CA ILE A 170 -7.24 14.22 -6.82
C ILE A 170 -8.49 13.81 -7.58
N ALA A 171 -8.35 13.49 -8.86
CA ALA A 171 -9.45 12.94 -9.63
C ALA A 171 -9.82 11.53 -9.14
N ILE A 172 -11.11 11.22 -9.18
CA ILE A 172 -11.66 9.94 -8.72
C ILE A 172 -12.22 9.18 -9.93
N SER A 173 -11.95 7.87 -9.97
CA SER A 173 -12.48 6.96 -10.99
C SER A 173 -12.87 5.62 -10.35
N GLY A 174 -13.44 4.68 -11.12
CA GLY A 174 -13.80 3.35 -10.61
C GLY A 174 -15.01 3.30 -9.67
N LEU A 175 -15.64 4.45 -9.39
CA LEU A 175 -16.83 4.55 -8.54
C LEU A 175 -17.93 5.32 -9.29
N ALA A 176 -19.04 4.63 -9.58
CA ALA A 176 -20.17 5.20 -10.31
C ALA A 176 -20.95 6.24 -9.51
N ASP A 177 -21.07 6.03 -8.19
CA ASP A 177 -21.78 6.90 -7.28
C ASP A 177 -20.81 7.43 -6.23
N LEU A 178 -20.35 8.67 -6.43
CA LEU A 178 -19.38 9.32 -5.56
C LEU A 178 -19.95 9.70 -4.19
N SER A 179 -21.28 9.71 -4.01
CA SER A 179 -21.89 9.94 -2.69
C SER A 179 -21.56 8.84 -1.69
N LYS A 180 -21.15 7.65 -2.16
CA LYS A 180 -20.68 6.55 -1.30
C LYS A 180 -19.38 6.86 -0.55
N LEU A 181 -18.68 7.94 -0.92
CA LEU A 181 -17.52 8.43 -0.20
C LEU A 181 -17.89 9.32 0.99
N ASP A 182 -19.09 9.89 1.02
CA ASP A 182 -19.52 10.84 2.06
C ASP A 182 -19.39 10.20 3.45
N GLY A 183 -18.65 10.85 4.35
CA GLY A 183 -18.41 10.38 5.72
C GLY A 183 -17.46 9.19 5.88
N GLN A 184 -16.85 8.68 4.81
CA GLN A 184 -15.86 7.60 4.90
C GLN A 184 -14.56 8.05 5.58
N THR A 185 -13.91 7.11 6.26
CA THR A 185 -12.51 7.26 6.66
C THR A 185 -11.63 6.85 5.49
N LEU A 186 -10.80 7.78 5.05
CA LEU A 186 -9.76 7.56 4.05
C LEU A 186 -8.45 7.21 4.74
N THR A 187 -7.68 6.29 4.17
CA THR A 187 -6.27 6.12 4.50
C THR A 187 -5.45 6.87 3.46
N VAL A 188 -4.63 7.83 3.89
CA VAL A 188 -3.84 8.70 3.02
C VAL A 188 -2.37 8.43 3.28
N THR A 189 -1.67 7.95 2.26
CA THR A 189 -0.20 7.82 2.26
C THR A 189 0.40 9.01 1.53
N LEU A 190 1.11 9.87 2.25
CA LEU A 190 1.85 11.01 1.72
C LEU A 190 3.31 10.57 1.46
N ALA A 191 3.69 10.50 0.20
CA ALA A 191 5.00 10.02 -0.21
C ALA A 191 6.01 11.16 -0.31
N GLN A 192 7.21 10.92 0.20
CA GLN A 192 8.35 11.81 0.04
C GLN A 192 9.61 10.96 -0.17
N ALA A 193 10.25 11.14 -1.33
CA ALA A 193 11.32 10.28 -1.83
C ALA A 193 10.89 8.80 -1.84
N GLU A 194 11.61 7.94 -1.11
CA GLU A 194 11.36 6.49 -1.05
C GLU A 194 10.58 6.06 0.22
N SER A 195 10.04 7.01 1.00
CA SER A 195 9.29 6.75 2.23
C SER A 195 8.04 7.63 2.32
N GLY A 196 7.36 7.67 3.47
CA GLY A 196 6.18 8.51 3.61
C GLY A 196 5.56 8.50 5.00
N LEU A 197 4.41 9.16 5.09
CA LEU A 197 3.53 9.16 6.27
C LEU A 197 2.18 8.58 5.87
N GLU A 198 1.57 7.80 6.75
CA GLU A 198 0.23 7.26 6.57
C GLU A 198 -0.71 7.82 7.65
N GLN A 199 -1.79 8.43 7.23
CA GLN A 199 -2.75 9.09 8.11
C GLN A 199 -4.18 8.69 7.74
N GLN A 200 -5.00 8.39 8.75
CA GLN A 200 -6.43 8.28 8.55
C GLN A 200 -7.10 9.64 8.67
N VAL A 201 -7.99 9.96 7.74
CA VAL A 201 -8.76 11.21 7.73
C VAL A 201 -10.21 10.92 7.38
N ARG A 202 -11.15 11.54 8.09
CA ARG A 202 -12.56 11.45 7.77
C ARG A 202 -12.91 12.44 6.66
N LEU A 203 -13.58 11.96 5.62
CA LEU A 203 -14.12 12.82 4.58
C LEU A 203 -15.31 13.62 5.14
N ALA A 204 -15.18 14.95 5.07
CA ALA A 204 -16.21 15.89 5.48
C ALA A 204 -17.37 15.98 4.48
#